data_AF-D3IGQ2-F1
#
_entry.id   AF-D3IGQ2-F1
#
_cell.length_a   1.000
_cell.length_b   1.000
_cell.length_c   1.000
_cell.angle_alpha   90.00
_cell.angle_beta   90.00
_cell.angle_gamma   90.00
#
_symmetry.space_group_name_H-M   'P 1'
#
loop_
_entity.id
_entity.type
_entity.pdbx_description
1 polymer ?
#
loop_
_entity_poly.entity_id
_entity_poly.type
_entity_poly.pdbx_seq_one_letter_code
_entity_poly.pdbx_strand_id
1 'polypeptide(L)'
;MNKDAEHRSERKRIEKPRWDNWHVRLPDPKAQQRAIELFHKSGAETKSDFVRARILGESFKVITVDKSAVEYYRKLSELTAQIHKIGVLYNQAVRAINSYHSVKTAHILLEKLEKLSIQIIELQRKAVALTIDYRSK
;
A
#
# COMPACT_ATOMS: atom_id res chain seq x y z
N MET A 1 -26.64 -12.91 55.32
CA MET A 1 -25.48 -13.15 54.44
C MET A 1 -26.02 -13.43 53.05
N ASN A 2 -25.91 -12.46 52.13
CA ASN A 2 -25.72 -12.65 50.68
C ASN A 2 -25.56 -11.26 50.07
N LYS A 3 -24.32 -10.99 49.65
CA LYS A 3 -23.90 -9.86 48.85
C LYS A 3 -24.14 -10.26 47.40
N ASP A 4 -24.95 -9.51 46.66
CA ASP A 4 -24.83 -9.44 45.22
C ASP A 4 -24.95 -7.98 44.80
N ALA A 5 -23.89 -7.51 44.17
CA ALA A 5 -23.59 -6.12 43.92
C ALA A 5 -24.33 -5.62 42.68
N GLU A 6 -25.27 -4.70 42.87
CA GLU A 6 -25.72 -3.83 41.78
C GLU A 6 -24.62 -2.80 41.47
N HIS A 7 -23.60 -3.20 40.72
CA HIS A 7 -22.80 -2.24 39.96
C HIS A 7 -23.61 -1.80 38.73
N ARG A 8 -24.63 -0.96 38.97
CA ARG A 8 -25.24 -0.14 37.93
C ARG A 8 -24.17 0.86 37.48
N SER A 9 -23.47 0.53 36.39
CA SER A 9 -22.46 1.39 35.79
C SER A 9 -23.04 2.79 35.56
N GLU A 10 -22.60 3.71 36.40
CA GLU A 10 -23.00 5.09 36.39
C GLU A 10 -22.49 5.71 35.09
N ARG A 11 -23.40 5.92 34.14
CA ARG A 11 -23.09 6.58 32.86
C ARG A 11 -22.52 7.96 33.19
N LYS A 12 -21.22 8.15 32.97
CA LYS A 12 -20.56 9.47 33.03
C LYS A 12 -21.44 10.48 32.31
N ARG A 13 -21.90 11.50 33.04
CA ARG A 13 -22.63 12.64 32.47
C ARG A 13 -21.73 13.33 31.45
N ILE A 14 -22.11 13.27 30.19
CA ILE A 14 -21.52 14.08 29.13
C ILE A 14 -22.21 15.44 29.23
N GLU A 15 -21.52 16.45 29.77
CA GLU A 15 -22.01 17.84 29.82
C GLU A 15 -21.91 18.49 28.43
N LYS A 16 -22.85 18.04 27.56
CA LYS A 16 -23.38 18.62 26.32
C LYS A 16 -22.41 18.79 25.13
N PRO A 17 -22.77 18.24 23.94
CA PRO A 17 -23.95 18.72 23.22
C PRO A 17 -24.99 17.63 22.90
N ARG A 18 -26.23 18.07 22.66
CA ARG A 18 -27.30 17.28 22.01
C ARG A 18 -28.30 18.24 21.35
N TRP A 19 -27.90 18.81 20.22
CA TRP A 19 -28.72 19.58 19.28
C TRP A 19 -28.14 19.34 17.86
N ASP A 20 -28.77 18.58 16.98
CA ASP A 20 -30.05 17.90 16.99
C ASP A 20 -29.86 16.47 16.44
N ASN A 21 -29.47 15.52 17.29
CA ASN A 21 -29.13 14.19 16.80
C ASN A 21 -30.27 13.56 15.97
N TRP A 22 -30.05 13.40 14.67
CA TRP A 22 -30.98 12.74 13.75
C TRP A 22 -30.69 11.26 13.67
N HIS A 23 -31.74 10.45 13.84
CA HIS A 23 -31.67 9.02 13.60
C HIS A 23 -32.28 8.69 12.24
N VAL A 24 -31.44 8.45 11.24
CA VAL A 24 -31.90 8.04 9.90
C VAL A 24 -31.89 6.51 9.83
N ARG A 25 -33.03 5.91 9.48
CA ARG A 25 -33.11 4.49 9.10
C ARG A 25 -33.22 4.39 7.58
N LEU A 26 -32.37 3.59 6.98
CA LEU A 26 -32.49 3.20 5.59
C LEU A 26 -33.34 1.92 5.55
N PRO A 27 -34.57 1.94 4.99
CA PRO A 27 -35.47 0.80 5.03
C PRO A 27 -35.03 -0.33 4.07
N ASP A 28 -34.27 0.00 3.04
CA ASP A 28 -33.73 -0.96 2.08
C ASP A 28 -32.32 -1.44 2.52
N PRO A 29 -32.12 -2.76 2.71
CA PRO A 29 -30.81 -3.33 3.02
C PRO A 29 -29.74 -3.01 1.96
N LYS A 30 -30.10 -2.91 0.67
CA LYS A 30 -29.13 -2.56 -0.38
C LYS A 30 -28.68 -1.10 -0.25
N ALA A 31 -29.59 -0.18 0.06
CA ALA A 31 -29.26 1.20 0.37
C ALA A 31 -28.35 1.33 1.59
N GLN A 32 -28.58 0.52 2.63
CA GLN A 32 -27.72 0.49 3.81
C GLN A 32 -26.30 0.01 3.48
N GLN A 33 -26.17 -1.05 2.68
CA GLN A 33 -24.87 -1.55 2.22
C GLN A 33 -24.13 -0.49 1.40
N ARG A 34 -24.81 0.18 0.48
CA ARG A 34 -24.23 1.26 -0.33
C ARG A 34 -23.75 2.44 0.51
N ALA A 35 -24.49 2.83 1.55
CA ALA A 35 -24.06 3.89 2.47
C ALA A 35 -22.79 3.52 3.25
N ILE A 36 -22.68 2.26 3.69
CA ILE A 36 -21.48 1.73 4.36
C ILE A 36 -20.28 1.73 3.40
N GLU A 37 -20.46 1.29 2.15
CA GLU A 37 -19.39 1.32 1.15
C GLU A 37 -18.92 2.74 0.86
N LEU A 38 -19.84 3.70 0.74
CA LEU A 38 -19.49 5.10 0.52
C LEU A 38 -18.76 5.71 1.71
N PHE A 39 -19.12 5.33 2.94
CA PHE A 39 -18.40 5.71 4.15
C PHE A 39 -16.96 5.16 4.14
N HIS A 40 -16.77 3.88 3.82
CA HIS A 40 -15.42 3.32 3.69
C HIS A 40 -14.59 4.00 2.60
N LYS A 41 -15.23 4.39 1.49
CA LYS A 41 -14.58 5.11 0.39
C LYS A 41 -14.28 6.58 0.72
N SER A 42 -14.96 7.19 1.69
CA SER A 42 -14.79 8.61 1.99
C SER A 42 -13.59 8.91 2.90
N GLY A 43 -13.08 7.91 3.62
CA GLY A 43 -12.01 8.10 4.60
C GLY A 43 -12.40 8.97 5.81
N ALA A 44 -13.70 9.14 6.06
CA ALA A 44 -14.19 9.91 7.19
C ALA A 44 -13.94 9.14 8.50
N GLU A 45 -13.65 9.86 9.58
CA GLU A 45 -13.36 9.25 10.88
C GLU A 45 -14.60 8.53 11.47
N THR A 46 -15.77 9.13 11.32
CA THR A 46 -17.04 8.55 11.78
C THR A 46 -18.12 8.56 10.71
N LYS A 47 -19.10 7.66 10.85
CA LYS A 47 -20.29 7.62 9.97
C LYS A 47 -21.07 8.94 10.02
N SER A 48 -21.10 9.58 11.19
CA SER A 48 -21.79 10.86 11.38
C SER A 48 -21.09 11.98 10.61
N ASP A 49 -19.76 12.03 10.63
CA ASP A 49 -19.00 13.03 9.86
C ASP A 49 -19.17 12.84 8.36
N PHE A 50 -19.17 11.59 7.90
CA PHE A 50 -19.48 11.27 6.51
C PHE A 50 -20.86 11.76 6.08
N VAL A 51 -21.90 11.45 6.86
CA VAL A 51 -23.27 11.85 6.55
C VAL A 51 -23.43 13.38 6.62
N ARG A 52 -22.79 14.05 7.60
CA ARG A 52 -22.80 15.52 7.72
C ARG A 52 -22.21 16.18 6.48
N ALA A 53 -21.02 15.73 6.04
CA ALA A 53 -20.37 16.25 4.84
C ALA A 53 -21.23 16.06 3.58
N ARG A 54 -21.99 14.95 3.47
CA ARG A 54 -22.92 14.71 2.36
C ARG A 54 -24.12 15.64 2.37
N ILE A 55 -24.74 15.84 3.53
CA ILE A 55 -25.94 16.69 3.65
C ILE A 55 -25.58 18.16 3.42
N LEU A 56 -24.40 18.60 3.88
CA LEU A 56 -23.91 19.97 3.70
C LEU A 56 -23.31 20.24 2.31
N GLY A 57 -23.33 19.24 1.41
CA GLY A 57 -22.88 19.41 0.02
C GLY A 57 -21.36 19.57 -0.13
N GLU A 58 -20.58 19.14 0.87
CA GLU A 58 -19.12 19.19 0.77
C GLU A 58 -18.61 18.31 -0.38
N SER A 59 -17.67 18.85 -1.17
CA SER A 59 -17.07 18.12 -2.27
C SER A 59 -16.19 16.98 -1.72
N PHE A 60 -16.53 15.75 -2.06
CA PHE A 60 -15.74 14.57 -1.75
C PHE A 60 -15.00 14.11 -3.01
N LYS A 61 -13.73 13.75 -2.86
CA LYS A 61 -12.95 13.09 -3.92
C LYS A 61 -12.80 11.62 -3.56
N VAL A 62 -13.53 10.74 -4.23
CA VAL A 62 -13.26 9.30 -4.12
C VAL A 62 -12.02 9.02 -4.95
N ILE A 63 -10.91 8.70 -4.27
CA ILE A 63 -9.74 8.15 -4.93
C ILE A 63 -9.96 6.64 -4.99
N THR A 64 -10.50 6.15 -6.10
CA THR A 64 -10.55 4.71 -6.35
C THR A 64 -9.14 4.25 -6.66
N VAL A 65 -8.50 3.62 -5.69
CA VAL A 65 -7.20 3.00 -5.88
C VAL A 65 -7.41 1.60 -6.42
N ASP A 66 -7.01 1.36 -7.67
CA ASP A 66 -6.92 0.01 -8.20
C ASP A 66 -5.85 -0.76 -7.41
N LYS A 67 -6.32 -1.67 -6.55
CA LYS A 67 -5.45 -2.49 -5.70
C LYS A 67 -4.47 -3.32 -6.53
N SER A 68 -4.88 -3.75 -7.72
CA SER A 68 -4.05 -4.56 -8.62
C SER A 68 -2.89 -3.72 -9.19
N ALA A 69 -3.17 -2.49 -9.60
CA ALA A 69 -2.17 -1.53 -10.05
C ALA A 69 -1.18 -1.18 -8.94
N VAL A 70 -1.65 -0.94 -7.72
CA VAL A 70 -0.77 -0.64 -6.57
C VAL A 70 0.17 -1.81 -6.28
N GLU A 71 -0.35 -3.04 -6.27
CA GLU A 71 0.48 -4.21 -6.05
C GLU A 71 1.52 -4.41 -7.15
N TYR A 72 1.13 -4.21 -8.42
CA TYR A 72 2.03 -4.25 -9.57
C TYR A 72 3.18 -3.23 -9.42
N TYR A 73 2.86 -1.95 -9.22
CA TYR A 73 3.88 -0.90 -9.09
C TYR A 73 4.80 -1.12 -7.90
N ARG A 74 4.28 -1.64 -6.78
CA ARG A 74 5.10 -1.99 -5.62
C ARG A 74 6.14 -3.06 -5.98
N LYS A 75 5.70 -4.17 -6.60
CA LYS A 75 6.60 -5.27 -6.98
C LYS A 75 7.60 -4.85 -8.06
N LEU A 76 7.17 -4.06 -9.04
CA LEU A 76 8.06 -3.52 -10.08
C LEU A 76 9.13 -2.59 -9.48
N SER A 77 8.75 -1.72 -8.53
CA SER A 77 9.69 -0.83 -7.86
C SER A 77 10.75 -1.60 -7.07
N GLU A 78 10.34 -2.68 -6.39
CA GLU A 78 11.24 -3.56 -5.66
C GLU A 78 12.27 -4.25 -6.59
N LEU A 79 11.82 -4.80 -7.71
CA LEU A 79 12.71 -5.39 -8.72
C LEU A 79 13.68 -4.35 -9.31
N THR A 80 13.18 -3.16 -9.62
CA THR A 80 14.00 -2.07 -10.17
C THR A 80 15.08 -1.62 -9.18
N ALA A 81 14.75 -1.56 -7.89
CA ALA A 81 15.71 -1.24 -6.84
C ALA A 81 16.80 -2.34 -6.70
N GLN A 82 16.44 -3.61 -6.84
CA GLN A 82 17.41 -4.72 -6.84
C GLN A 82 18.34 -4.64 -8.05
N ILE A 83 17.81 -4.41 -9.26
CA ILE A 83 18.61 -4.22 -10.48
C ILE A 83 19.59 -3.06 -10.31
N HIS A 84 19.13 -1.93 -9.77
CA HIS A 84 20.00 -0.78 -9.52
C HIS A 84 21.15 -1.11 -8.56
N LYS A 85 20.89 -1.81 -7.45
CA LYS A 85 21.93 -2.24 -6.51
C LYS A 85 23.00 -3.11 -7.18
N ILE A 86 22.58 -4.06 -8.01
CA ILE A 86 23.50 -4.91 -8.76
C ILE A 86 24.26 -4.10 -9.83
N GLY A 87 23.61 -3.15 -10.48
CA GLY A 87 24.23 -2.23 -11.44
C GLY A 87 25.36 -1.39 -10.83
N VAL A 88 25.22 -0.94 -9.58
CA VAL A 88 26.30 -0.26 -8.85
C VAL A 88 27.49 -1.20 -8.64
N LEU A 89 27.27 -2.44 -8.21
CA LEU A 89 28.33 -3.45 -8.03
C LEU A 89 29.00 -3.80 -9.36
N TYR A 90 28.22 -3.89 -10.43
CA TYR A 90 28.71 -4.12 -11.78
C TYR A 90 29.67 -3.00 -12.21
N ASN A 91 29.25 -1.75 -12.08
CA ASN A 91 30.09 -0.58 -12.43
C ASN A 91 31.37 -0.52 -11.58
N GLN A 92 31.30 -0.88 -10.31
CA GLN A 92 32.49 -0.99 -9.46
C GLN A 92 33.47 -2.05 -9.97
N ALA A 93 32.98 -3.22 -10.37
CA ALA A 93 33.81 -4.28 -10.94
C ALA A 93 34.45 -3.86 -12.27
N VAL A 94 33.72 -3.17 -13.17
CA VAL A 94 34.26 -2.63 -14.42
C VAL A 94 35.40 -1.64 -14.14
N ARG A 95 35.18 -0.68 -13.23
CA ARG A 95 36.20 0.30 -12.86
C ARG A 95 37.44 -0.36 -12.27
N ALA A 96 37.24 -1.36 -11.40
CA ALA A 96 38.34 -2.14 -10.83
C ALA A 96 39.17 -2.84 -11.92
N ILE A 97 38.53 -3.50 -12.89
CA ILE A 97 39.22 -4.14 -14.02
C ILE A 97 40.08 -3.12 -14.79
N ASN A 98 39.53 -1.93 -15.06
CA ASN A 98 40.24 -0.88 -15.80
C ASN A 98 41.45 -0.29 -15.04
N SER A 99 41.54 -0.50 -13.73
CA SER A 99 42.61 0.04 -12.89
C SER A 99 43.71 -0.97 -12.53
N TYR A 100 43.51 -2.28 -12.77
CA TYR A 100 44.50 -3.30 -12.42
C TYR A 100 45.35 -3.73 -13.62
N HIS A 101 46.65 -3.93 -13.39
CA HIS A 101 47.62 -4.35 -14.42
C HIS A 101 47.94 -5.86 -14.41
N SER A 102 47.35 -6.64 -13.51
CA SER A 102 47.59 -8.08 -13.42
C SER A 102 46.47 -8.89 -14.09
N VAL A 103 46.86 -9.77 -15.01
CA VAL A 103 45.96 -10.62 -15.80
C VAL A 103 45.13 -11.56 -14.91
N LYS A 104 45.73 -12.12 -13.85
CA LYS A 104 45.03 -13.04 -12.92
C LYS A 104 43.89 -12.34 -12.19
N THR A 105 44.11 -11.11 -11.71
CA THR A 105 43.10 -10.35 -10.99
C THR A 105 41.99 -9.85 -11.92
N ALA A 106 42.35 -9.43 -13.14
CA ALA A 106 41.38 -9.06 -14.16
C ALA A 106 40.44 -10.25 -14.50
N HIS A 107 40.99 -11.47 -14.61
CA HIS A 107 40.19 -12.66 -14.87
C HIS A 107 39.16 -12.96 -13.76
N ILE A 108 39.56 -12.90 -12.49
CA ILE A 108 38.65 -13.09 -11.34
C ILE A 108 37.54 -12.03 -11.34
N LEU A 109 37.88 -10.77 -11.66
CA LEU A 109 36.89 -9.69 -11.72
C LEU A 109 35.92 -9.88 -12.90
N LEU A 110 36.37 -10.41 -14.03
CA LEU A 110 35.51 -10.75 -15.17
C LEU A 110 34.51 -11.86 -14.82
N GLU A 111 34.93 -12.93 -14.14
CA GLU A 111 34.00 -13.97 -13.66
C GLU A 111 32.93 -13.40 -12.72
N LYS A 112 33.32 -12.47 -11.84
CA LYS A 112 32.37 -11.78 -10.96
C LYS A 112 31.39 -10.92 -11.77
N LEU A 113 31.87 -10.24 -12.80
CA LEU A 113 31.07 -9.40 -13.69
C LEU A 113 30.04 -10.23 -14.48
N GLU A 114 30.43 -11.42 -14.95
CA GLU A 114 29.54 -12.37 -15.61
C GLU A 114 28.40 -12.81 -14.68
N LYS A 115 28.72 -13.18 -13.44
CA LYS A 115 27.72 -13.54 -12.43
C LYS A 115 26.73 -12.41 -12.15
N LEU A 116 27.21 -11.17 -12.04
CA LEU A 116 26.34 -10.00 -11.85
C LEU A 116 25.45 -9.76 -13.09
N SER A 117 25.96 -9.99 -14.30
CA SER A 117 25.17 -9.90 -15.54
C SER A 117 24.03 -10.90 -15.57
N ILE A 118 24.29 -12.16 -15.20
CA ILE A 118 23.28 -13.21 -15.13
C ILE A 118 22.17 -12.81 -14.15
N GLN A 119 22.52 -12.29 -12.96
CA GLN A 119 21.53 -11.83 -11.99
C GLN A 119 20.67 -10.67 -12.51
N ILE A 120 21.27 -9.70 -13.23
CA ILE A 120 20.51 -8.61 -13.86
C ILE A 120 19.51 -9.17 -14.87
N ILE A 121 19.94 -10.09 -15.74
CA ILE A 121 19.07 -10.72 -16.75
C ILE A 121 17.91 -11.46 -16.08
N GLU A 122 18.16 -12.20 -15.01
CA GLU A 122 17.11 -12.90 -14.26
C GLU A 122 16.08 -11.93 -13.65
N LEU A 123 16.53 -10.82 -13.04
CA LEU A 123 15.63 -9.81 -12.50
C LEU A 123 14.83 -9.09 -13.59
N GLN A 124 15.45 -8.81 -14.73
CA GLN A 124 14.77 -8.24 -15.89
C GLN A 124 13.69 -9.17 -16.42
N ARG A 125 13.97 -10.48 -16.53
CA ARG A 125 12.97 -11.49 -16.90
C ARG A 125 11.80 -11.51 -15.93
N LYS A 126 12.05 -11.43 -14.61
CA LYS A 126 10.99 -11.33 -13.59
C LYS A 126 10.15 -10.06 -13.76
N ALA A 127 10.76 -8.91 -14.05
CA ALA A 127 10.04 -7.66 -14.29
C ALA A 127 9.17 -7.71 -15.56
N VAL A 128 9.66 -8.36 -16.62
CA VAL A 128 8.89 -8.59 -17.85
C VAL A 128 7.71 -9.51 -17.58
N ALA A 129 7.92 -10.65 -16.90
CA ALA A 129 6.84 -11.57 -16.54
C ALA A 129 5.76 -10.89 -15.68
N LEU A 130 6.18 -10.12 -14.66
CA LEU A 130 5.29 -9.32 -13.83
C LEU A 130 4.42 -8.35 -14.65
N THR A 131 5.00 -7.72 -15.69
CA THR A 131 4.30 -6.77 -16.55
C THR A 131 3.34 -7.47 -17.53
N ILE A 132 3.70 -8.66 -18.02
CA ILE A 132 2.80 -9.49 -18.83
C ILE A 132 1.60 -9.93 -17.98
N ASP A 133 1.84 -10.44 -16.77
CA ASP A 133 0.80 -10.88 -15.84
C ASP A 133 -0.15 -9.75 -15.41
N TYR A 134 0.35 -8.51 -15.34
CA TYR A 134 -0.48 -7.35 -15.06
C TYR A 134 -1.36 -6.96 -16.25
N ARG A 135 -0.84 -7.08 -17.48
CA ARG A 135 -1.59 -6.76 -18.71
C ARG A 135 -2.61 -7.83 -19.11
N SER A 136 -2.43 -9.06 -18.67
CA SER A 136 -3.33 -10.18 -18.96
C SER A 136 -4.49 -10.31 -17.97
N LYS A 137 -4.50 -9.50 -16.91
CA LYS A 137 -5.60 -9.34 -15.96
C LYS A 137 -6.53 -8.22 -16.37
#